data_AF-A0A9E0T3C1-F1
#
_entry.id   AF-A0A9E0T3C1-F1
#
_cell.length_a   1.000
_cell.length_b   1.000
_cell.length_c   1.000
_cell.angle_alpha   90.00
_cell.angle_beta   90.00
_cell.angle_gamma   90.00
#
_symmetry.space_group_name_H-M   'P 1'
#
loop_
_entity.id
_entity.type
_entity.pdbx_description
1 polymer ?
#
loop_
_entity_poly.entity_id
_entity_poly.type
_entity_poly.pdbx_seq_one_letter_code
_entity_poly.pdbx_strand_id
1 'polypeptide(L)'
;MSGLGKINGPVTIAPGSPTHDADTVNGEITVEAGAHAGRAHTVNGSIRIGKDASTGEAVTVNGGIELDEKAQAAAATTVNGGIRLAAGALIAGNATSVNGGIELAPGSRVGGRVTNVAGTISLDHAQVDGGITTAAGDVTIGTGSTVRGGIHVVKPRGAIISDTRKPRIRIETGASVEGTLQFDREVDLQVAPGAKIGTVVGATAQSWSGP
;
A
#
# COMPACT_ATOMS: atom_id res chain seq x y z
N MET A 1 27.80 2.48 -12.27
CA MET A 1 26.49 2.85 -11.69
C MET A 1 26.75 3.99 -10.71
N SER A 2 26.24 5.18 -10.98
CA SER A 2 26.37 6.38 -10.12
C SER A 2 25.17 6.49 -9.20
N GLY A 3 25.40 6.55 -7.88
CA GLY A 3 24.38 6.77 -6.86
C GLY A 3 24.60 8.09 -6.12
N LEU A 4 23.51 8.71 -5.65
CA LEU A 4 23.52 9.87 -4.76
C LEU A 4 23.30 9.40 -3.32
N GLY A 5 24.37 9.34 -2.54
CA GLY A 5 24.33 8.97 -1.13
C GLY A 5 24.59 10.17 -0.21
N LYS A 6 23.74 10.35 0.82
CA LYS A 6 24.01 11.28 1.93
C LYS A 6 23.76 10.60 3.27
N ILE A 7 24.44 11.05 4.32
CA ILE A 7 24.10 10.61 5.68
C ILE A 7 23.01 11.53 6.24
N ASN A 8 23.15 12.83 6.04
CA ASN A 8 22.21 13.85 6.50
C ASN A 8 21.76 14.75 5.35
N GLY A 9 20.48 15.09 5.36
CA GLY A 9 19.88 16.05 4.43
C GLY A 9 19.22 15.40 3.21
N PRO A 10 18.45 16.19 2.47
CA PRO A 10 17.63 15.68 1.37
C PRO A 10 18.46 15.28 0.15
N VAL A 11 17.93 14.32 -0.59
CA VAL A 11 18.44 13.88 -1.90
C VAL A 11 17.34 14.10 -2.92
N THR A 12 17.67 14.79 -4.00
CA THR A 12 16.73 15.08 -5.10
C THR A 12 17.28 14.49 -6.38
N ILE A 13 16.48 13.70 -7.09
CA ILE A 13 16.75 13.23 -8.45
C ILE A 13 15.90 14.06 -9.40
N ALA A 14 16.57 14.93 -10.17
CA ALA A 14 15.94 15.73 -11.22
C ALA A 14 15.86 14.97 -12.56
N PRO A 15 14.97 15.38 -13.49
CA PRO A 15 14.91 14.80 -14.82
C PRO A 15 16.26 14.88 -15.55
N GLY A 16 16.62 13.80 -16.24
CA GLY A 16 17.90 13.71 -16.97
C GLY A 16 19.13 13.54 -16.07
N SER A 17 18.96 13.36 -14.75
CA SER A 17 20.10 13.08 -13.87
C SER A 17 20.80 11.78 -14.28
N PRO A 18 22.14 11.74 -14.35
CA PRO A 18 22.89 10.52 -14.68
C PRO A 18 22.89 9.51 -13.51
N THR A 19 22.41 9.93 -12.34
CA THR A 19 22.36 9.13 -11.11
C THR A 19 21.09 8.31 -11.09
N HIS A 20 21.24 7.00 -10.92
CA HIS A 20 20.09 6.09 -10.94
C HIS A 20 19.59 5.83 -9.51
N ASP A 21 20.47 5.83 -8.51
CA ASP A 21 20.10 5.49 -7.13
C ASP A 21 20.15 6.72 -6.22
N ALA A 22 19.22 6.81 -5.27
CA ALA A 22 19.22 7.75 -4.17
C ALA A 22 19.18 7.01 -2.82
N ASP A 23 20.10 7.38 -1.94
CA ASP A 23 20.25 6.82 -0.60
C ASP A 23 20.44 7.95 0.43
N THR A 24 19.71 7.90 1.54
CA THR A 24 20.00 8.75 2.70
C THR A 24 19.67 8.10 4.04
N VAL A 25 20.26 8.56 5.14
CA VAL A 25 19.91 8.03 6.48
C VAL A 25 18.92 8.97 7.16
N ASN A 26 19.20 10.27 7.18
CA ASN A 26 18.36 11.29 7.83
C ASN A 26 17.97 12.36 6.82
N GLY A 27 17.09 11.99 5.89
CA GLY A 27 16.67 12.88 4.83
C GLY A 27 15.51 12.35 4.01
N GLU A 28 14.76 13.29 3.44
CA GLU A 28 13.77 12.99 2.41
C GLU A 28 14.47 12.68 1.09
N ILE A 29 13.89 11.76 0.33
CA ILE A 29 14.25 11.55 -1.07
C ILE A 29 13.10 12.01 -1.94
N THR A 30 13.41 12.90 -2.89
CA THR A 30 12.45 13.37 -3.90
C THR A 30 12.94 12.93 -5.27
N VAL A 31 12.15 12.11 -5.96
CA VAL A 31 12.29 11.90 -7.41
C VAL A 31 11.35 12.88 -8.07
N GLU A 32 11.88 13.91 -8.74
CA GLU A 32 11.08 15.00 -9.30
C GLU A 32 10.18 14.52 -10.44
N ALA A 33 9.18 15.35 -10.79
CA ALA A 33 8.24 15.03 -11.84
C ALA A 33 8.93 14.66 -13.16
N GLY A 34 8.53 13.55 -13.77
CA GLY A 34 9.12 13.02 -14.99
C GLY A 34 10.57 12.51 -14.86
N ALA A 35 11.13 12.46 -13.65
CA ALA A 35 12.45 11.89 -13.41
C ALA A 35 12.39 10.36 -13.28
N HIS A 36 13.55 9.73 -13.42
CA HIS A 36 13.70 8.28 -13.28
C HIS A 36 14.79 7.96 -12.26
N ALA A 37 14.44 7.12 -11.29
CA ALA A 37 15.36 6.49 -10.36
C ALA A 37 15.32 4.96 -10.55
N GLY A 38 16.46 4.29 -10.45
CA GLY A 38 16.54 2.87 -10.20
C GLY A 38 16.08 2.51 -8.78
N ARG A 39 16.41 3.35 -7.79
CA ARG A 39 16.11 3.07 -6.38
C ARG A 39 16.11 4.33 -5.51
N ALA A 40 15.23 4.36 -4.50
CA ALA A 40 15.12 5.44 -3.52
C ALA A 40 15.01 4.86 -2.11
N HIS A 41 16.08 4.90 -1.31
CA HIS A 41 16.15 4.27 0.01
C HIS A 41 16.49 5.28 1.11
N THR A 42 15.69 5.32 2.17
CA THR A 42 15.99 6.13 3.36
C THR A 42 15.70 5.39 4.66
N VAL A 43 16.27 5.82 5.79
CA VAL A 43 15.95 5.21 7.10
C VAL A 43 15.02 6.12 7.88
N ASN A 44 15.39 7.39 8.06
CA ASN A 44 14.63 8.39 8.80
C ASN A 44 14.25 9.53 7.85
N GLY A 45 13.32 9.23 6.95
CA GLY A 45 12.79 10.20 6.00
C GLY A 45 11.73 9.60 5.10
N SER A 46 10.99 10.49 4.45
CA SER A 46 9.98 10.10 3.48
C SER A 46 10.59 9.97 2.08
N ILE A 47 9.89 9.26 1.21
CA ILE A 47 10.20 9.19 -0.21
C ILE A 47 8.99 9.74 -0.98
N ARG A 48 9.22 10.73 -1.83
CA ARG A 48 8.22 11.28 -2.74
C ARG A 48 8.64 10.97 -4.18
N ILE A 49 7.78 10.29 -4.92
CA ILE A 49 7.92 10.04 -6.35
C ILE A 49 6.95 10.98 -7.06
N GLY A 50 7.48 11.98 -7.73
CA GLY A 50 6.73 13.06 -8.34
C GLY A 50 5.86 12.60 -9.52
N LYS A 51 4.99 13.51 -9.96
CA LYS A 51 4.06 13.29 -11.08
C LYS A 51 4.78 12.73 -12.31
N ASP A 52 4.21 11.69 -12.92
CA ASP A 52 4.76 11.02 -14.11
C ASP A 52 6.22 10.52 -13.96
N ALA A 53 6.78 10.54 -12.75
CA ALA A 53 8.11 10.02 -12.46
C ALA A 53 8.09 8.51 -12.26
N SER A 54 9.26 7.87 -12.30
CA SER A 54 9.36 6.46 -11.96
C SER A 54 10.53 6.15 -11.04
N THR A 55 10.33 5.18 -10.16
CA THR A 55 11.41 4.53 -9.42
C THR A 55 11.37 3.02 -9.62
N GLY A 56 12.48 2.30 -9.45
CA GLY A 56 12.43 0.86 -9.27
C GLY A 56 11.88 0.54 -7.89
N GLU A 57 12.71 0.65 -6.86
CA GLU A 57 12.29 0.37 -5.48
C GLU A 57 12.24 1.65 -4.63
N ALA A 58 11.19 1.80 -3.83
CA ALA A 58 11.08 2.82 -2.78
C ALA A 58 11.05 2.13 -1.41
N VAL A 59 12.05 2.39 -0.56
CA VAL A 59 12.16 1.74 0.76
C VAL A 59 12.46 2.75 1.85
N THR A 60 11.65 2.77 2.89
CA THR A 60 11.93 3.55 4.11
C THR A 60 11.66 2.78 5.39
N VAL A 61 12.26 3.18 6.51
CA VAL A 61 11.98 2.57 7.83
C VAL A 61 11.05 3.47 8.64
N ASN A 62 11.42 4.73 8.82
CA ASN A 62 10.69 5.71 9.63
C ASN A 62 10.24 6.89 8.78
N GLY A 63 9.43 6.60 7.76
CA GLY A 63 8.84 7.61 6.89
C GLY A 63 7.79 7.05 5.95
N GLY A 64 7.08 7.96 5.27
CA GLY A 64 6.07 7.60 4.29
C GLY A 64 6.64 7.46 2.90
N ILE A 65 5.92 6.73 2.04
CA ILE A 65 6.16 6.68 0.60
C ILE A 65 4.93 7.27 -0.08
N GLU A 66 5.13 8.31 -0.89
CA GLU A 66 4.08 8.98 -1.66
C GLU A 66 4.41 8.89 -3.14
N LEU A 67 3.48 8.32 -3.91
CA LEU A 67 3.51 8.34 -5.37
C LEU A 67 2.46 9.34 -5.82
N ASP A 68 2.92 10.43 -6.45
CA ASP A 68 2.06 11.46 -7.02
C ASP A 68 1.34 10.93 -8.29
N GLU A 69 0.51 11.77 -8.90
CA GLU A 69 -0.32 11.37 -10.04
C GLU A 69 0.49 10.69 -11.14
N LYS A 70 0.04 9.50 -11.57
CA LYS A 70 0.67 8.71 -12.64
C LYS A 70 2.14 8.35 -12.39
N ALA A 71 2.64 8.54 -11.17
CA ALA A 71 3.95 8.06 -10.77
C ALA A 71 3.98 6.53 -10.79
N GLN A 72 5.16 5.97 -11.02
CA GLN A 72 5.36 4.53 -11.14
C GLN A 72 6.46 4.04 -10.20
N ALA A 73 6.23 2.91 -9.53
CA ALA A 73 7.27 2.18 -8.82
C ALA A 73 7.21 0.68 -9.16
N ALA A 74 8.34 -0.03 -9.13
CA ALA A 74 8.32 -1.48 -9.18
C ALA A 74 7.85 -2.09 -7.84
N ALA A 75 8.27 -1.51 -6.71
CA ALA A 75 7.81 -1.91 -5.37
C ALA A 75 7.93 -0.75 -4.36
N ALA A 76 7.13 -0.80 -3.30
CA ALA A 76 7.20 0.14 -2.19
C ALA A 76 7.14 -0.57 -0.84
N THR A 77 8.07 -0.29 0.06
CA THR A 77 8.15 -0.91 1.38
C THR A 77 8.43 0.12 2.48
N THR A 78 7.63 0.12 3.54
CA THR A 78 7.88 0.93 4.74
C THR A 78 7.60 0.16 6.04
N VAL A 79 8.28 0.53 7.13
CA VAL A 79 8.05 -0.08 8.45
C VAL A 79 7.15 0.78 9.31
N ASN A 80 7.51 2.03 9.59
CA ASN A 80 6.81 2.95 10.48
C ASN A 80 6.31 4.18 9.72
N GLY A 81 5.71 3.97 8.56
CA GLY A 81 5.02 5.00 7.80
C GLY A 81 4.02 4.43 6.82
N GLY A 82 3.26 5.29 6.15
CA GLY A 82 2.23 4.88 5.20
C GLY A 82 2.73 4.86 3.75
N ILE A 83 1.97 4.18 2.89
CA ILE A 83 2.12 4.24 1.44
C ILE A 83 0.89 4.91 0.86
N ARG A 84 1.06 5.96 0.08
CA ARG A 84 -0.04 6.65 -0.62
C ARG A 84 0.20 6.68 -2.11
N LEU A 85 -0.80 6.23 -2.87
CA LEU A 85 -0.83 6.33 -4.33
C LEU A 85 -1.89 7.34 -4.71
N ALA A 86 -1.47 8.44 -5.33
CA ALA A 86 -2.38 9.41 -5.93
C ALA A 86 -3.02 8.86 -7.21
N ALA A 87 -3.87 9.68 -7.84
CA ALA A 87 -4.68 9.26 -8.96
C ALA A 87 -3.84 8.70 -10.12
N GLY A 88 -4.20 7.51 -10.60
CA GLY A 88 -3.50 6.83 -11.70
C GLY A 88 -2.07 6.35 -11.40
N ALA A 89 -1.59 6.46 -10.15
CA ALA A 89 -0.27 5.94 -9.79
C ALA A 89 -0.23 4.40 -9.84
N LEU A 90 0.94 3.84 -10.13
CA LEU A 90 1.13 2.40 -10.30
C LEU A 90 2.29 1.88 -9.46
N ILE A 91 2.04 0.85 -8.66
CA ILE A 91 3.09 -0.06 -8.19
C ILE A 91 2.97 -1.35 -9.00
N ALA A 92 3.98 -1.68 -9.81
CA ALA A 92 3.94 -2.86 -10.67
C ALA A 92 3.94 -4.17 -9.85
N GLY A 93 4.71 -4.21 -8.76
CA GLY A 93 4.84 -5.32 -7.84
C GLY A 93 4.10 -5.07 -6.52
N ASN A 94 4.78 -5.27 -5.40
CA ASN A 94 4.17 -5.30 -4.07
C ASN A 94 4.23 -3.93 -3.37
N ALA A 95 3.22 -3.68 -2.53
CA ALA A 95 3.20 -2.58 -1.58
C ALA A 95 3.14 -3.16 -0.16
N THR A 96 4.14 -2.85 0.68
CA THR A 96 4.25 -3.42 2.03
C THR A 96 4.43 -2.34 3.09
N SER A 97 3.58 -2.32 4.11
CA SER A 97 3.69 -1.40 5.25
C SER A 97 3.55 -2.16 6.57
N VAL A 98 4.47 -2.02 7.53
CA VAL A 98 4.33 -2.72 8.81
C VAL A 98 3.37 -2.01 9.76
N ASN A 99 3.59 -0.72 10.05
CA ASN A 99 2.85 0.04 11.07
C ASN A 99 2.24 1.34 10.51
N GLY A 100 1.94 1.40 9.21
CA GLY A 100 1.26 2.53 8.61
C GLY A 100 0.21 2.13 7.59
N GLY A 101 -0.68 3.07 7.25
CA GLY A 101 -1.75 2.83 6.30
C GLY A 101 -1.28 2.70 4.86
N ILE A 102 -2.10 2.07 4.03
CA ILE A 102 -1.91 2.00 2.57
C ILE A 102 -3.18 2.57 1.93
N GLU A 103 -3.03 3.68 1.22
CA GLU A 103 -4.13 4.43 0.61
C GLU A 103 -3.96 4.45 -0.91
N LEU A 104 -4.96 3.97 -1.63
CA LEU A 104 -5.01 3.94 -3.10
C LEU A 104 -6.15 4.84 -3.58
N ALA A 105 -5.78 5.95 -4.22
CA ALA A 105 -6.72 6.90 -4.81
C ALA A 105 -7.28 6.42 -6.17
N PRO A 106 -8.28 7.12 -6.74
CA PRO A 106 -8.92 6.70 -7.98
C PRO A 106 -7.98 6.41 -9.16
N GLY A 107 -8.22 5.28 -9.81
CA GLY A 107 -7.44 4.81 -10.96
C GLY A 107 -6.04 4.31 -10.61
N SER A 108 -5.63 4.35 -9.34
CA SER A 108 -4.35 3.78 -8.92
C SER A 108 -4.38 2.25 -8.90
N ARG A 109 -3.20 1.63 -9.03
CA ARG A 109 -3.08 0.17 -9.13
C ARG A 109 -1.85 -0.36 -8.40
N VAL A 110 -2.02 -1.50 -7.73
CA VAL A 110 -0.93 -2.37 -7.29
C VAL A 110 -1.05 -3.70 -8.03
N GLY A 111 -0.07 -4.00 -8.88
CA GLY A 111 -0.04 -5.22 -9.70
C GLY A 111 0.33 -6.48 -8.92
N GLY A 112 0.99 -6.32 -7.78
CA GLY A 112 1.29 -7.39 -6.84
C GLY A 112 0.36 -7.38 -5.63
N ARG A 113 0.87 -7.88 -4.50
CA ARG A 113 0.15 -7.99 -3.24
C ARG A 113 0.32 -6.73 -2.40
N VAL A 114 -0.75 -6.31 -1.75
CA VAL A 114 -0.71 -5.32 -0.66
C VAL A 114 -0.56 -6.08 0.65
N THR A 115 0.49 -5.79 1.41
CA THR A 115 0.78 -6.45 2.70
C THR A 115 0.84 -5.42 3.82
N ASN A 116 0.12 -5.67 4.91
CA ASN A 116 0.17 -4.85 6.10
C ASN A 116 0.31 -5.70 7.38
N VAL A 117 0.85 -5.13 8.46
CA VAL A 117 0.75 -5.74 9.80
C VAL A 117 -0.27 -4.98 10.64
N ALA A 118 -0.09 -3.68 10.78
CA ALA A 118 -0.98 -2.75 11.46
C ALA A 118 -1.11 -1.44 10.66
N GLY A 119 -2.32 -0.87 10.64
CA GLY A 119 -2.67 0.30 9.84
C GLY A 119 -3.85 0.04 8.92
N THR A 120 -4.46 1.10 8.40
CA THR A 120 -5.64 0.98 7.54
C THR A 120 -5.23 0.78 6.09
N ILE A 121 -5.86 -0.16 5.40
CA ILE A 121 -5.80 -0.29 3.94
C ILE A 121 -7.11 0.27 3.37
N SER A 122 -7.01 1.26 2.49
CA SER A 122 -8.17 1.89 1.85
C SER A 122 -7.97 2.00 0.35
N LEU A 123 -8.94 1.50 -0.41
CA LEU A 123 -9.00 1.61 -1.87
C LEU A 123 -10.23 2.43 -2.25
N ASP A 124 -10.08 3.39 -3.16
CA ASP A 124 -11.17 4.14 -3.75
C ASP A 124 -11.03 4.16 -5.27
N HIS A 125 -11.97 3.56 -6.00
CA HIS A 125 -11.90 3.34 -7.45
C HIS A 125 -10.53 2.79 -7.92
N ALA A 126 -9.92 1.90 -7.12
CA ALA A 126 -8.56 1.42 -7.31
C ALA A 126 -8.48 -0.10 -7.48
N GLN A 127 -7.32 -0.60 -7.91
CA GLN A 127 -7.14 -2.02 -8.22
C GLN A 127 -5.94 -2.64 -7.50
N VAL A 128 -6.14 -3.83 -6.94
CA VAL A 128 -5.07 -4.69 -6.41
C VAL A 128 -5.18 -6.07 -7.03
N ASP A 129 -4.16 -6.47 -7.79
CA ASP A 129 -4.19 -7.74 -8.52
C ASP A 129 -3.77 -8.94 -7.66
N GLY A 130 -2.69 -8.80 -6.88
CA GLY A 130 -2.12 -9.89 -6.09
C GLY A 130 -2.86 -10.20 -4.77
N GLY A 131 -3.95 -9.48 -4.50
CA GLY A 131 -4.72 -9.60 -3.26
C GLY A 131 -4.15 -8.78 -2.09
N ILE A 132 -4.81 -8.88 -0.95
CA ILE A 132 -4.46 -8.17 0.28
C ILE A 132 -4.13 -9.18 1.38
N THR A 133 -3.06 -8.94 2.13
CA THR A 133 -2.74 -9.67 3.35
C THR A 133 -2.55 -8.70 4.51
N THR A 134 -3.23 -8.92 5.64
CA THR A 134 -3.04 -8.10 6.85
C THR A 134 -3.12 -8.94 8.13
N ALA A 135 -2.55 -8.46 9.24
CA ALA A 135 -2.62 -9.14 10.54
C ALA A 135 -3.61 -8.46 11.52
N ALA A 136 -3.58 -7.13 11.58
CA ALA A 136 -4.38 -6.33 12.51
C ALA A 136 -4.99 -5.07 11.86
N GLY A 137 -4.73 -4.84 10.57
CA GLY A 137 -5.20 -3.66 9.86
C GLY A 137 -6.65 -3.74 9.44
N ASP A 138 -7.36 -2.62 9.55
CA ASP A 138 -8.68 -2.48 8.95
C ASP A 138 -8.55 -2.38 7.42
N VAL A 139 -9.47 -2.99 6.69
CA VAL A 139 -9.47 -2.99 5.24
C VAL A 139 -10.79 -2.42 4.76
N THR A 140 -10.74 -1.37 3.93
CA THR A 140 -11.90 -0.84 3.21
C THR A 140 -11.65 -0.97 1.71
N ILE A 141 -12.44 -1.82 1.06
CA ILE A 141 -12.53 -1.90 -0.39
C ILE A 141 -13.67 -0.98 -0.81
N GLY A 142 -13.32 0.26 -1.12
CA GLY A 142 -14.28 1.31 -1.44
C GLY A 142 -14.93 1.12 -2.80
N THR A 143 -15.98 1.90 -3.02
CA THR A 143 -16.77 1.88 -4.26
C THR A 143 -15.89 1.85 -5.53
N GLY A 144 -16.27 1.02 -6.50
CA GLY A 144 -15.57 0.89 -7.78
C GLY A 144 -14.19 0.22 -7.71
N SER A 145 -13.74 -0.20 -6.52
CA SER A 145 -12.44 -0.87 -6.36
C SER A 145 -12.52 -2.38 -6.65
N THR A 146 -11.42 -2.95 -7.12
CA THR A 146 -11.32 -4.39 -7.41
C THR A 146 -10.09 -5.02 -6.77
N VAL A 147 -10.29 -6.12 -6.04
CA VAL A 147 -9.22 -6.96 -5.49
C VAL A 147 -9.33 -8.36 -6.09
N ARG A 148 -8.35 -8.76 -6.90
CA ARG A 148 -8.43 -10.06 -7.61
C ARG A 148 -7.94 -11.23 -6.76
N GLY A 149 -6.78 -11.09 -6.11
CA GLY A 149 -6.16 -12.14 -5.31
C GLY A 149 -6.80 -12.43 -3.93
N GLY A 150 -8.00 -11.91 -3.67
CA GLY A 150 -8.70 -12.10 -2.40
C GLY A 150 -8.13 -11.29 -1.23
N ILE A 151 -8.61 -11.60 -0.02
CA ILE A 151 -8.18 -10.96 1.23
C ILE A 151 -7.79 -12.08 2.21
N HIS A 152 -6.61 -11.97 2.81
CA HIS A 152 -6.15 -12.91 3.84
C HIS A 152 -5.80 -12.15 5.13
N VAL A 153 -6.61 -12.34 6.18
CA VAL A 153 -6.28 -11.83 7.51
C VAL A 153 -5.61 -12.95 8.31
N VAL A 154 -4.32 -12.78 8.58
CA VAL A 154 -3.51 -13.77 9.29
C VAL A 154 -3.64 -13.62 10.80
N LYS A 155 -3.49 -14.73 11.52
CA LYS A 155 -3.31 -14.70 12.97
C LYS A 155 -1.89 -14.21 13.29
N PRO A 156 -1.71 -13.17 14.13
CA PRO A 156 -0.38 -12.76 14.59
C PRO A 156 0.36 -13.93 15.24
N ARG A 157 1.62 -14.13 14.90
CA ARG A 157 2.49 -15.12 15.57
C ARG A 157 3.40 -14.40 16.56
N GLY A 158 3.45 -14.87 17.81
CA GLY A 158 4.34 -14.35 18.86
C GLY A 158 3.71 -13.31 19.79
N ALA A 159 4.25 -13.20 21.01
CA ALA A 159 3.73 -12.40 22.14
C ALA A 159 3.82 -10.87 21.98
N ILE A 160 4.15 -10.36 20.79
CA ILE A 160 4.44 -8.93 20.55
C ILE A 160 3.15 -8.16 20.19
N ILE A 161 2.07 -8.84 19.79
CA ILE A 161 0.80 -8.21 19.44
C ILE A 161 -0.31 -8.88 20.27
N SER A 162 -0.52 -8.39 21.50
CA SER A 162 -1.68 -8.74 22.34
C SER A 162 -2.94 -8.00 21.88
N ASP A 163 -3.14 -7.89 20.58
CA ASP A 163 -4.25 -7.11 20.04
C ASP A 163 -5.53 -7.95 20.02
N THR A 164 -6.34 -7.72 21.04
CA THR A 164 -7.68 -8.31 21.22
C THR A 164 -8.72 -7.69 20.29
N ARG A 165 -8.41 -6.59 19.60
CA ARG A 165 -9.31 -5.95 18.65
C ARG A 165 -9.55 -6.87 17.45
N LYS A 166 -10.79 -6.87 16.97
CA LYS A 166 -11.17 -7.48 15.69
C LYS A 166 -10.89 -6.46 14.58
N PRO A 167 -10.08 -6.80 13.57
CA PRO A 167 -9.97 -5.97 12.37
C PRO A 167 -11.33 -5.87 11.68
N ARG A 168 -11.67 -4.68 11.18
CA ARG A 168 -12.85 -4.46 10.36
C ARG A 168 -12.50 -4.62 8.89
N ILE A 169 -13.25 -5.46 8.19
CA ILE A 169 -13.12 -5.68 6.76
C ILE A 169 -14.41 -5.22 6.10
N ARG A 170 -14.36 -4.10 5.39
CA ARG A 170 -15.51 -3.47 4.77
C ARG A 170 -15.39 -3.50 3.26
N ILE A 171 -16.46 -3.93 2.60
CA ILE A 171 -16.56 -4.03 1.15
C ILE A 171 -17.79 -3.23 0.73
N GLU A 172 -17.54 -2.11 0.07
CA GLU A 172 -18.58 -1.13 -0.27
C GLU A 172 -19.36 -1.50 -1.54
N THR A 173 -20.46 -0.79 -1.78
CA THR A 173 -21.34 -1.00 -2.94
C THR A 173 -20.54 -0.85 -4.23
N GLY A 174 -20.68 -1.82 -5.14
CA GLY A 174 -19.97 -1.80 -6.42
C GLY A 174 -18.49 -2.19 -6.35
N ALA A 175 -17.95 -2.46 -5.16
CA ALA A 175 -16.63 -3.08 -5.03
C ALA A 175 -16.66 -4.58 -5.39
N SER A 176 -15.52 -5.11 -5.84
CA SER A 176 -15.36 -6.52 -6.20
C SER A 176 -14.14 -7.14 -5.54
N VAL A 177 -14.32 -8.28 -4.87
CA VAL A 177 -13.24 -9.15 -4.38
C VAL A 177 -13.41 -10.52 -5.02
N GLU A 178 -12.58 -10.85 -6.02
CA GLU A 178 -12.78 -12.04 -6.86
C GLU A 178 -12.23 -13.33 -6.22
N GLY A 179 -11.20 -13.22 -5.37
CA GLY A 179 -10.56 -14.34 -4.68
C GLY A 179 -11.19 -14.68 -3.32
N THR A 180 -10.63 -15.68 -2.65
CA THR A 180 -11.05 -16.09 -1.31
C THR A 180 -10.82 -14.98 -0.28
N LEU A 181 -11.80 -14.77 0.59
CA LEU A 181 -11.70 -13.98 1.81
C LEU A 181 -11.42 -14.95 2.97
N GLN A 182 -10.13 -15.13 3.29
CA GLN A 182 -9.65 -16.05 4.31
C GLN A 182 -9.35 -15.28 5.60
N PHE A 183 -9.95 -15.71 6.71
CA PHE A 183 -9.77 -15.09 8.03
C PHE A 183 -9.28 -16.14 9.04
N ASP A 184 -8.01 -16.06 9.43
CA ASP A 184 -7.39 -16.97 10.42
C ASP A 184 -7.55 -16.47 11.87
N ARG A 185 -8.28 -15.36 12.05
CA ARG A 185 -8.68 -14.75 13.31
C ARG A 185 -10.06 -14.11 13.15
N GLU A 186 -10.72 -13.82 14.27
CA GLU A 186 -11.99 -13.11 14.24
C GLU A 186 -11.85 -11.71 13.65
N VAL A 187 -12.77 -11.36 12.76
CA VAL A 187 -12.90 -10.07 12.08
C VAL A 187 -14.35 -9.61 12.07
N ASP A 188 -14.57 -8.32 11.93
CA ASP A 188 -15.88 -7.75 11.63
C ASP A 188 -16.00 -7.58 10.11
N LEU A 189 -16.56 -8.57 9.42
CA LEU A 189 -16.77 -8.53 7.97
C LEU A 189 -18.09 -7.85 7.62
N GLN A 190 -18.00 -6.68 6.99
CA GLN A 190 -19.10 -5.82 6.58
C GLN A 190 -19.18 -5.77 5.06
N VAL A 191 -20.30 -6.20 4.50
CA VAL A 191 -20.49 -6.27 3.04
C VAL A 191 -21.73 -5.47 2.67
N ALA A 192 -21.53 -4.45 1.84
CA ALA A 192 -22.61 -3.59 1.36
C ALA A 192 -23.46 -4.31 0.29
N PRO A 193 -24.76 -3.96 0.16
CA PRO A 193 -25.58 -4.40 -0.96
C PRO A 193 -24.93 -4.09 -2.31
N GLY A 194 -24.89 -5.07 -3.22
CA GLY A 194 -24.31 -4.89 -4.55
C GLY A 194 -22.78 -5.01 -4.61
N ALA A 195 -22.09 -5.21 -3.48
CA ALA A 195 -20.71 -5.68 -3.48
C ALA A 195 -20.63 -7.11 -4.02
N LYS A 196 -19.54 -7.44 -4.73
CA LYS A 196 -19.23 -8.80 -5.20
C LYS A 196 -18.08 -9.36 -4.40
N ILE A 197 -18.26 -10.55 -3.82
CA ILE A 197 -17.22 -11.20 -3.03
C ILE A 197 -17.08 -12.67 -3.43
N GLY A 198 -15.87 -13.19 -3.38
CA GLY A 198 -15.57 -14.60 -3.51
C GLY A 198 -15.95 -15.40 -2.26
N THR A 199 -15.42 -16.62 -2.17
CA THR A 199 -15.67 -17.51 -1.02
C THR A 199 -15.16 -16.90 0.27
N VAL A 200 -16.00 -16.89 1.31
CA VAL A 200 -15.64 -16.45 2.66
C VAL A 200 -15.30 -17.67 3.52
N VAL A 201 -14.17 -17.63 4.24
CA VAL A 201 -13.71 -18.68 5.14
C VAL A 201 -13.25 -18.05 6.45
N GLY A 202 -13.73 -18.58 7.59
CA GLY A 202 -13.30 -18.15 8.92
C GLY A 202 -14.01 -16.89 9.47
N ALA A 203 -14.99 -16.35 8.75
CA ALA A 203 -15.87 -15.28 9.21
C ALA A 203 -17.28 -15.43 8.65
N THR A 204 -18.23 -14.69 9.23
CA THR A 204 -19.60 -14.55 8.72
C THR A 204 -19.78 -13.13 8.21
N ALA A 205 -20.17 -12.98 6.94
CA ALA A 205 -20.45 -11.66 6.38
C ALA A 205 -21.70 -11.05 7.02
N GLN A 206 -21.60 -9.80 7.44
CA GLN A 206 -22.71 -9.00 7.94
C GLN A 206 -23.10 -7.97 6.88
N SER A 207 -24.39 -7.90 6.57
CA SER A 207 -24.92 -6.83 5.72
C SER A 207 -24.64 -5.48 6.36
N TRP A 208 -24.08 -4.56 5.58
CA TRP A 208 -23.79 -3.21 6.01
C TRP A 208 -24.52 -2.19 5.14
N SER A 209 -25.20 -1.24 5.77
CA SER A 209 -25.97 -0.18 5.10
C SER A 209 -25.60 1.20 5.65
N GLY A 210 -24.35 1.39 6.07
CA GLY A 210 -23.88 2.66 6.60
C GLY A 210 -23.85 3.76 5.53
N PRO A 211 -23.63 5.03 5.95
CA PRO A 211 -23.56 6.17 5.04
C PRO A 211 -22.40 6.06 4.05
#